data_AF-A0A7Y9EJE2-F1
#
_entry.id   AF-A0A7Y9EJE2-F1
#
_cell.length_a   1.000
_cell.length_b   1.000
_cell.length_c   1.000
_cell.angle_alpha   90.00
_cell.angle_beta   90.00
_cell.angle_gamma   90.00
#
_symmetry.space_group_name_H-M   'P 1'
#
loop_
_entity.id
_entity.type
_entity.pdbx_description
1 polymer ?
#
loop_
_entity_poly.entity_id
_entity_poly.type
_entity_poly.pdbx_seq_one_letter_code
_entity_poly.pdbx_strand_id
1 'polypeptide(L)'
;MEFTTTLGNLLRGQKLAVESVSALRLRVAKEPEACGVEVECRRRASDGDRWWFVQGGFWMCEADSPVNAVVLLKAALGADAGL
;
A
#
# COMPACT_ATOMS: atom_id res chain seq x y z
N MET A 1 10.29 0.10 8.10
CA MET A 1 9.21 -0.01 9.11
C MET A 1 8.47 1.32 9.29
N GLU A 2 9.15 2.46 9.19
CA GLU A 2 8.51 3.79 9.16
C GLU A 2 7.58 3.98 7.95
N PHE A 3 7.99 3.53 6.75
CA PHE A 3 7.23 3.70 5.51
C PHE A 3 5.80 3.14 5.56
N THR A 4 5.62 1.93 6.09
CA THR A 4 4.29 1.31 6.24
C THR A 4 3.45 2.06 7.28
N THR A 5 4.06 2.56 8.35
CA THR A 5 3.37 3.39 9.35
C THR A 5 2.87 4.69 8.73
N THR A 6 3.74 5.41 8.01
CA THR A 6 3.41 6.65 7.30
C THR A 6 2.31 6.42 6.27
N LEU A 7 2.45 5.40 5.41
CA LEU A 7 1.44 5.05 4.42
C LEU A 7 0.09 4.72 5.09
N GLY A 8 0.11 3.91 6.15
CA GLY A 8 -1.10 3.54 6.88
C GLY A 8 -1.84 4.75 7.46
N ASN A 9 -1.10 5.72 8.00
CA ASN A 9 -1.70 6.96 8.52
C ASN A 9 -2.32 7.81 7.41
N LEU A 10 -1.66 7.92 6.25
CA LEU A 10 -2.22 8.66 5.11
C LEU A 10 -3.50 8.00 4.58
N LEU A 11 -3.51 6.68 4.44
CA LEU A 11 -4.68 5.92 3.98
C LEU A 11 -5.86 6.05 4.95
N ARG A 12 -5.62 6.00 6.28
CA ARG A 12 -6.66 6.29 7.27
C ARG A 12 -7.18 7.73 7.17
N GLY A 13 -6.30 8.69 6.87
CA GLY A 13 -6.69 10.07 6.55
C GLY A 13 -7.64 10.16 5.33
N GLN A 14 -7.51 9.24 4.38
CA GLN A 14 -8.41 9.07 3.23
C GLN A 14 -9.66 8.24 3.55
N LYS A 15 -9.93 7.93 4.82
CA LYS A 15 -11.07 7.12 5.28
C LYS A 15 -11.06 5.67 4.78
N LEU A 16 -9.90 5.12 4.44
CA LEU A 16 -9.75 3.70 4.11
C LEU A 16 -9.51 2.88 5.39
N ALA A 17 -9.98 1.63 5.37
CA ALA A 17 -9.67 0.66 6.39
C ALA A 17 -8.24 0.14 6.18
N VAL A 18 -7.43 0.18 7.23
CA VAL A 18 -6.02 -0.23 7.18
C VAL A 18 -5.68 -1.13 8.36
N GLU A 19 -5.34 -2.37 8.04
CA GLU A 19 -4.89 -3.39 8.96
C GLU A 19 -3.39 -3.64 8.76
N SER A 20 -2.63 -3.74 9.86
CA SER A 20 -1.23 -4.13 9.80
C SER A 20 -1.15 -5.65 9.85
N VAL A 21 -0.68 -6.26 8.75
CA VAL A 21 -0.46 -7.72 8.66
C VAL A 21 0.92 -8.06 9.24
N SER A 22 1.91 -7.20 8.99
CA SER A 22 3.23 -7.28 9.60
C SER A 22 3.90 -5.91 9.64
N ALA A 23 5.11 -5.85 10.19
CA ALA A 23 5.98 -4.67 10.18
C ALA A 23 6.20 -4.05 8.78
N LEU A 24 6.15 -4.87 7.72
CA LEU A 24 6.38 -4.46 6.34
C LEU A 24 5.17 -4.67 5.44
N ARG A 25 3.99 -5.02 5.98
CA ARG A 25 2.81 -5.32 5.18
C ARG A 25 1.54 -4.74 5.79
N LEU A 26 0.72 -4.14 4.93
CA LEU A 26 -0.62 -3.67 5.25
C LEU A 26 -1.65 -4.37 4.37
N ARG A 27 -2.84 -4.60 4.92
CA ARG A 27 -4.06 -4.85 4.16
C ARG A 27 -4.89 -3.56 4.15
N VAL A 28 -5.33 -3.15 2.96
CA VAL A 28 -6.05 -1.90 2.73
C VAL A 28 -7.37 -2.19 2.03
N ALA A 29 -8.47 -1.67 2.56
CA ALA A 29 -9.81 -1.88 2.03
C ALA A 29 -10.63 -0.59 2.07
N LYS A 30 -11.73 -0.52 1.30
CA LYS A 30 -12.68 0.60 1.36
C LYS A 30 -13.36 0.69 2.72
N GLU A 31 -13.74 -0.46 3.26
CA GLU A 31 -14.38 -0.64 4.57
C GLU A 31 -13.77 -1.87 5.26
N PRO A 32 -13.89 -2.01 6.60
CA PRO A 32 -13.26 -3.10 7.34
C PRO A 32 -13.61 -4.51 6.83
N GLU A 33 -14.86 -4.71 6.43
CA GLU A 33 -15.37 -6.01 5.96
C GLU A 33 -15.22 -6.22 4.44
N ALA A 34 -14.73 -5.22 3.70
CA ALA A 34 -14.61 -5.30 2.25
C ALA A 34 -13.41 -6.17 1.82
N CYS A 35 -13.46 -6.64 0.56
CA CYS A 35 -12.27 -7.15 -0.10
C CYS A 35 -11.18 -6.06 -0.10
N GLY A 36 -9.98 -6.45 0.28
CA GLY A 36 -8.86 -5.54 0.44
C GLY A 36 -7.65 -5.99 -0.36
N VAL A 37 -6.77 -5.06 -0.65
CA VAL A 37 -5.49 -5.32 -1.31
C VAL A 37 -4.37 -5.34 -0.27
N GLU A 38 -3.43 -6.27 -0.42
CA GLU A 38 -2.20 -6.26 0.38
C GLU A 38 -1.12 -5.42 -0.31
N VAL A 39 -0.47 -4.58 0.50
CA VAL A 39 0.70 -3.81 0.09
C VAL A 39 1.86 -4.10 1.03
N GLU A 40 3.01 -4.37 0.43
CA GLU A 40 4.26 -4.71 1.10
C GLU A 40 5.31 -3.62 0.87
N CYS A 41 6.23 -3.48 1.82
CA CYS A 41 7.43 -2.68 1.66
C CYS A 41 8.63 -3.62 1.48
N ARG A 42 9.29 -3.55 0.32
CA ARG A 42 10.39 -4.46 -0.07
C ARG A 42 11.57 -3.67 -0.61
N ARG A 43 12.79 -4.18 -0.41
CA ARG A 43 13.99 -3.69 -1.10
C ARG A 43 14.03 -4.20 -2.53
N ARG A 44 14.43 -3.33 -3.46
CA ARG A 44 14.58 -3.67 -4.88
C ARG A 44 16.06 -3.66 -5.27
N ALA A 45 16.65 -4.83 -5.43
CA ALA A 45 18.08 -4.97 -5.73
C ALA A 45 18.50 -4.27 -7.03
N SER A 46 17.63 -4.24 -8.05
CA SER A 46 17.90 -3.58 -9.32
C SER A 46 17.91 -2.04 -9.25
N ASP A 47 17.54 -1.47 -8.11
CA ASP A 47 17.40 -0.03 -7.90
C ASP A 47 18.18 0.42 -6.66
N GLY A 48 19.46 0.04 -6.60
CA GLY A 48 20.35 0.41 -5.50
C GLY A 48 19.83 -0.04 -4.14
N ASP A 49 19.03 -1.12 -4.10
CA ASP A 49 18.46 -1.67 -2.88
C ASP A 49 17.50 -0.71 -2.13
N ARG A 50 16.93 0.26 -2.85
CA ARG A 50 15.94 1.19 -2.32
C ARG A 50 14.67 0.47 -1.89
N TRP A 51 13.94 1.08 -0.95
CA TRP A 51 12.65 0.59 -0.49
C TRP A 51 11.54 1.01 -1.43
N TRP A 52 10.64 0.07 -1.70
CA TRP A 52 9.50 0.25 -2.60
C TRP A 52 8.23 -0.32 -1.97
N PHE A 53 7.09 0.27 -2.32
CA PHE A 53 5.78 -0.33 -2.10
C PHE A 53 5.44 -1.31 -3.23
N VAL A 54 4.93 -2.48 -2.87
CA VAL A 54 4.65 -3.60 -3.77
C VAL A 54 3.25 -4.14 -3.50
N GLN A 55 2.43 -4.32 -4.53
CA GLN A 55 1.10 -4.92 -4.42
C GLN A 55 1.07 -6.19 -5.26
N GLY A 56 0.80 -7.35 -4.66
CA GLY A 56 0.65 -8.61 -5.40
C GLY A 56 1.84 -8.96 -6.33
N GLY A 57 3.05 -8.51 -5.99
CA GLY A 57 4.26 -8.67 -6.82
C GLY A 57 4.54 -7.52 -7.81
N PHE A 58 3.63 -6.57 -7.97
CA PHE A 58 3.82 -5.37 -8.79
C PHE A 58 4.53 -4.26 -7.99
N TRP A 59 5.70 -3.81 -8.48
CA TRP A 59 6.46 -2.69 -7.90
C TRP A 59 5.77 -1.37 -8.23
N MET A 60 5.16 -0.74 -7.24
CA MET A 60 4.28 0.43 -7.45
C MET A 60 5.07 1.73 -7.54
N CYS A 61 5.75 2.08 -6.46
CA CYS A 61 6.51 3.31 -6.32
C CYS A 61 7.51 3.20 -5.16
N GLU A 62 8.44 4.14 -5.10
CA GLU A 62 9.43 4.28 -4.04
C GLU A 62 8.76 4.54 -2.69
N ALA A 63 9.29 3.96 -1.62
CA ALA A 63 8.67 4.02 -0.30
C ALA A 63 8.78 5.40 0.38
N ASP A 64 9.71 6.23 -0.09
CA ASP A 64 9.86 7.65 0.28
C ASP A 64 8.80 8.56 -0.38
N SER A 65 7.98 8.01 -1.28
CA SER A 65 6.91 8.72 -1.99
C SER A 65 5.50 8.20 -1.60
N PRO A 66 5.12 8.20 -0.31
CA PRO A 66 3.92 7.50 0.16
C PRO A 66 2.60 8.10 -0.37
N VAL A 67 2.60 9.37 -0.79
CA VAL A 67 1.45 9.99 -1.46
C VAL A 67 1.15 9.31 -2.81
N ASN A 68 2.17 8.92 -3.57
CA ASN A 68 1.99 8.19 -4.83
C ASN A 68 1.39 6.80 -4.57
N ALA A 69 1.82 6.13 -3.51
CA ALA A 69 1.23 4.85 -3.10
C ALA A 69 -0.26 4.98 -2.76
N VAL A 70 -0.67 6.05 -2.08
CA VAL A 70 -2.10 6.31 -1.81
C VAL A 70 -2.91 6.43 -3.10
N VAL A 71 -2.42 7.16 -4.10
CA VAL A 71 -3.10 7.32 -5.40
C VAL A 71 -3.28 5.96 -6.09
N LEU A 72 -2.21 5.18 -6.16
CA LEU A 72 -2.22 3.87 -6.82
C LEU A 72 -3.12 2.85 -6.09
N LEU A 73 -3.11 2.83 -4.76
CA LEU A 73 -3.98 1.94 -3.97
C LEU A 73 -5.46 2.32 -4.11
N LYS A 74 -5.78 3.62 -4.16
CA LYS A 74 -7.16 4.07 -4.43
C LYS A 74 -7.62 3.64 -5.82
N ALA A 75 -6.75 3.72 -6.82
CA ALA A 75 -7.05 3.24 -8.17
C ALA A 75 -7.29 1.72 -8.18
N ALA A 76 -6.44 0.93 -7.52
CA ALA A 76 -6.60 -0.51 -7.40
C ALA A 76 -7.92 -0.91 -6.72
N LEU A 77 -8.27 -0.27 -5.60
CA LEU A 77 -9.56 -0.48 -4.91
C LEU A 77 -10.76 0.00 -5.74
N GLY A 78 -10.57 0.99 -6.61
CA GLY A 78 -11.59 1.47 -7.54
C GLY A 78 -11.85 0.49 -8.69
N ALA A 79 -10.80 -0.14 -9.22
CA ALA A 79 -10.87 -1.10 -10.32
C ALA A 79 -11.55 -2.42 -9.91
N ASP A 80 -11.44 -2.84 -8.65
CA ASP A 80 -12.06 -4.07 -8.13
C ASP A 80 -13.60 -4.01 -8.03
N ALA A 81 -14.19 -2.81 -8.13
CA ALA A 81 -15.65 -2.62 -8.07
C ALA A 81 -16.39 -2.86 -9.41
N GLY A 82 -15.69 -3.42 -10.41
CA GLY A 82 -16.24 -3.65 -11.74
C GLY A 82 -15.71 -4.93 -12.37
N LEU A 83 -16.13 -6.07 -11.83
CA LEU A 83 -16.10 -7.38 -12.49
C LEU A 83 -17.21 -8.28 -11.91
#